data_AF-A0A1G9H454-F1
#
_entry.id   AF-A0A1G9H454-F1
#
_cell.length_a   1.000
_cell.length_b   1.000
_cell.length_c   1.000
_cell.angle_alpha   90.00
_cell.angle_beta   90.00
_cell.angle_gamma   90.00
#
_symmetry.space_group_name_H-M   'P 1'
#
loop_
_entity.id
_entity.type
_entity.pdbx_description
1 polymer ?
#
loop_
_entity_poly.entity_id
_entity_poly.type
_entity_poly.pdbx_seq_one_letter_code
_entity_poly.pdbx_strand_id
1 'polypeptide(L)'
;MRLRTLAKAAAMVVAIAALLAALLWGWIAWSVNEYFTGRDPARFDTVSAELARNRPAYDAAAARVLELSAQTPGTTRVSMTEWHACRSVGGAERCEDTSPADAQRLRALREEVAIWQAKDADRVFFRFYGEDSPTVWLMYSASDRDPGAFARDRGFRSLRIIDEYWTVLGPIPDDARDRAQWNG
;
A
#
# COMPACT_ATOMS: atom_id res chain seq x y z
N MET A 1 -44.08 40.93 20.50
CA MET A 1 -43.19 40.07 21.34
C MET A 1 -42.86 38.73 20.67
N ARG A 2 -43.85 37.97 20.14
CA ARG A 2 -43.64 36.64 19.51
C ARG A 2 -42.69 36.58 18.30
N LEU A 3 -42.64 37.61 17.45
CA LEU A 3 -41.73 37.67 16.29
C LEU A 3 -40.23 37.68 16.67
N ARG A 4 -39.86 38.35 17.77
CA ARG A 4 -38.46 38.39 18.25
C ARG A 4 -38.01 37.04 18.81
N THR A 5 -38.94 36.25 19.36
CA THR A 5 -38.66 34.91 19.89
C THR A 5 -38.47 33.90 18.76
N LEU A 6 -39.29 33.98 17.71
CA LEU A 6 -39.16 33.13 16.51
C LEU A 6 -37.87 33.44 15.73
N ALA A 7 -37.49 34.71 15.59
CA ALA A 7 -36.23 35.10 14.93
C ALA A 7 -34.99 34.59 15.69
N LYS A 8 -35.01 34.63 17.03
CA LYS A 8 -33.93 34.06 17.86
C LYS A 8 -33.84 32.54 17.74
N ALA A 9 -34.99 31.85 17.73
CA ALA A 9 -35.03 30.41 17.55
C ALA A 9 -34.50 30.00 16.16
N ALA A 10 -34.88 30.71 15.10
CA ALA A 10 -34.38 30.47 13.74
C ALA A 10 -32.87 30.73 13.64
N ALA A 11 -32.37 31.83 14.21
CA ALA A 11 -30.93 32.13 14.23
C ALA A 11 -30.14 31.05 15.01
N MET A 12 -30.69 30.55 16.12
CA MET A 12 -30.08 29.48 16.90
C MET A 12 -30.02 28.15 16.12
N VAL A 13 -31.09 27.80 15.39
CA VAL A 13 -31.12 26.61 14.53
C VAL A 13 -30.08 26.72 13.41
N VAL A 14 -29.98 27.88 12.76
CA VAL A 14 -28.98 28.12 11.72
C VAL A 14 -27.55 28.04 12.29
N ALA A 15 -27.31 28.61 13.47
CA ALA A 15 -26.01 28.54 14.12
C ALA A 15 -25.61 27.09 14.48
N ILE A 16 -26.55 26.30 15.01
CA ILE A 16 -26.32 24.88 15.31
C ILE A 16 -26.06 24.09 14.03
N ALA A 17 -26.86 24.30 12.97
CA ALA A 17 -26.68 23.63 11.69
C ALA A 17 -25.32 23.95 11.06
N ALA A 18 -24.89 25.22 11.10
CA ALA A 18 -23.58 25.64 10.62
C ALA A 18 -22.44 25.00 11.44
N LEU A 19 -22.60 24.89 12.76
CA LEU A 19 -21.62 24.25 13.62
C LEU A 19 -21.51 22.74 13.35
N LEU A 20 -22.64 22.04 13.19
CA LEU A 20 -22.66 20.63 12.82
C LEU A 20 -22.03 20.39 11.44
N ALA A 21 -22.32 21.25 10.46
CA ALA A 21 -21.70 21.18 9.15
C ALA A 21 -20.17 21.37 9.25
N ALA A 22 -19.71 22.35 10.03
CA ALA A 22 -18.27 22.58 10.23
C ALA A 22 -17.58 21.39 10.90
N LEU A 23 -18.22 20.77 11.91
CA LEU A 23 -17.70 19.56 12.56
C LEU A 23 -17.64 18.38 11.59
N LEU A 24 -18.68 18.17 10.78
CA LEU A 24 -18.71 17.12 9.78
C LEU A 24 -17.62 17.32 8.72
N TRP A 25 -17.46 18.54 8.22
CA TRP A 25 -16.40 18.89 7.27
C TRP A 25 -15.01 18.70 7.86
N GLY A 26 -14.79 19.12 9.12
CA GLY A 26 -13.54 18.90 9.83
C GLY A 26 -13.23 17.41 9.99
N TRP A 27 -14.23 16.60 10.33
CA TRP A 27 -14.09 15.14 10.45
C TRP A 27 -13.76 14.49 9.10
N ILE A 28 -14.49 14.84 8.02
CA ILE A 28 -14.21 14.34 6.67
C ILE A 28 -12.79 14.71 6.24
N ALA A 29 -12.40 15.99 6.40
CA ALA A 29 -11.06 16.45 6.04
C ALA A 29 -9.97 15.70 6.81
N TRP A 30 -10.18 15.45 8.10
CA TRP A 30 -9.27 14.68 8.94
C TRP A 30 -9.16 13.22 8.49
N SER A 31 -10.28 12.54 8.27
CA SER A 31 -10.29 11.14 7.82
C SER A 31 -9.69 10.96 6.42
N VAL A 32 -9.93 11.90 5.51
CA VAL A 32 -9.29 11.94 4.19
C VAL A 32 -7.79 12.13 4.32
N ASN A 33 -7.35 13.08 5.17
CA ASN A 33 -5.94 13.30 5.41
C ASN A 33 -5.27 12.05 6.00
N GLU A 34 -5.85 11.43 7.03
CA GLU A 34 -5.32 10.21 7.64
C GLU A 34 -5.18 9.06 6.61
N TYR A 35 -6.16 8.95 5.71
CA TYR A 35 -6.09 7.98 4.60
C TYR A 35 -4.92 8.24 3.65
N PHE A 36 -4.62 9.49 3.31
CA PHE A 36 -3.55 9.82 2.35
C PHE A 36 -2.15 9.98 2.98
N THR A 37 -2.07 10.25 4.28
CA THR A 37 -0.78 10.41 4.98
C THR A 37 -0.33 9.15 5.68
N GLY A 38 -1.26 8.24 5.98
CA GLY A 38 -1.05 7.10 6.86
C GLY A 38 -1.32 7.43 8.32
N ARG A 39 -1.70 6.40 9.10
CA ARG A 39 -1.82 6.46 10.56
C ARG A 39 -0.46 6.64 11.24
N ASP A 40 0.62 6.29 10.54
CA ASP A 40 2.01 6.54 10.91
C ASP A 40 2.74 7.25 9.74
N PRO A 41 2.66 8.59 9.69
CA PRO A 41 3.28 9.38 8.61
C PRO A 41 4.80 9.23 8.55
N ALA A 42 5.47 9.04 9.69
CA ALA A 42 6.92 8.91 9.77
C ALA A 42 7.42 7.62 9.10
N ARG A 43 6.64 6.54 9.22
CA ARG A 43 6.93 5.29 8.53
C ARG A 43 6.77 5.42 7.02
N PHE A 44 5.74 6.13 6.57
CA PHE A 44 5.57 6.44 5.15
C PHE A 44 6.69 7.33 4.61
N ASP A 45 7.15 8.32 5.38
CA ASP A 45 8.31 9.16 5.04
C ASP A 45 9.58 8.30 4.93
N THR A 46 9.77 7.35 5.85
CA THR A 46 10.92 6.44 5.85
C THR A 46 10.96 5.57 4.60
N VAL A 47 9.83 4.94 4.23
CA VAL A 47 9.71 4.12 3.02
C VAL A 47 9.88 4.98 1.75
N SER A 48 9.30 6.18 1.73
CA SER A 48 9.43 7.10 0.59
C SER A 48 10.87 7.57 0.40
N ALA A 49 11.56 7.93 1.48
CA ALA A 49 12.96 8.33 1.46
C ALA A 49 13.88 7.17 1.07
N GLU A 50 13.56 5.95 1.49
CA GLU A 50 14.28 4.75 1.10
C GLU A 50 14.15 4.46 -0.39
N LEU A 51 12.92 4.52 -0.93
CA LEU A 51 12.72 4.42 -2.37
C LEU A 51 13.52 5.50 -3.11
N ALA A 52 13.50 6.75 -2.63
CA ALA A 52 14.25 7.83 -3.28
C ALA A 52 15.76 7.58 -3.29
N ARG A 53 16.33 7.03 -2.20
CA ARG A 53 17.76 6.70 -2.11
C ARG A 53 18.16 5.55 -3.03
N ASN A 54 17.35 4.49 -3.09
CA ASN A 54 17.69 3.23 -3.75
C ASN A 54 16.80 2.92 -4.96
N ARG A 55 16.23 3.95 -5.60
CA ARG A 55 15.24 3.82 -6.69
C ARG A 55 15.67 2.84 -7.78
N PRO A 56 16.90 2.88 -8.31
CA PRO A 56 17.31 1.94 -9.35
C PRO A 56 17.30 0.47 -8.90
N ALA A 57 17.56 0.19 -7.63
CA ALA A 57 17.50 -1.17 -7.08
C ALA A 57 16.06 -1.68 -6.98
N TYR A 58 15.14 -0.82 -6.53
CA TYR A 58 13.70 -1.13 -6.49
C TYR A 58 13.12 -1.34 -7.89
N ASP A 59 13.43 -0.47 -8.85
CA ASP A 59 13.00 -0.61 -10.24
C ASP A 59 13.53 -1.92 -10.86
N ALA A 60 14.83 -2.23 -10.64
CA ALA A 60 15.44 -3.46 -11.15
C ALA A 60 14.82 -4.73 -10.52
N ALA A 61 14.52 -4.69 -9.23
CA ALA A 61 13.90 -5.80 -8.52
C ALA A 61 12.44 -6.01 -8.97
N ALA A 62 11.67 -4.93 -9.19
CA ALA A 62 10.32 -5.01 -9.73
C ALA A 62 10.31 -5.60 -11.15
N ALA A 63 11.18 -5.11 -12.03
CA ALA A 63 11.32 -5.64 -13.39
C ALA A 63 11.68 -7.13 -13.38
N ARG A 64 12.57 -7.56 -12.48
CA ARG A 64 12.97 -8.96 -12.35
C ARG A 64 11.81 -9.86 -11.93
N VAL A 65 10.98 -9.43 -10.98
CA VAL A 65 9.80 -10.22 -10.58
C VAL A 65 8.80 -10.35 -11.71
N LEU A 66 8.56 -9.29 -12.48
CA LEU A 66 7.70 -9.33 -13.67
C LEU A 66 8.26 -10.26 -14.75
N GLU A 67 9.57 -10.24 -14.98
CA GLU A 67 10.27 -11.15 -15.88
C GLU A 67 10.08 -12.61 -15.46
N LEU A 68 10.28 -12.92 -14.16
CA LEU A 68 10.10 -14.27 -13.62
C LEU A 68 8.66 -14.78 -13.78
N SER A 69 7.68 -13.90 -13.60
CA SER A 69 6.27 -14.23 -13.82
C SER A 69 5.99 -14.54 -15.28
N ALA A 70 6.52 -13.72 -16.20
CA ALA A 70 6.35 -13.89 -17.65
C ALA A 70 7.01 -15.17 -18.19
N GLN A 71 8.10 -15.63 -17.58
CA GLN A 71 8.82 -16.85 -18.00
C GLN A 71 8.05 -18.15 -17.75
N THR A 72 7.09 -18.15 -16.82
CA THR A 72 6.34 -19.36 -16.43
C THR A 72 4.85 -19.13 -16.65
N PRO A 73 4.28 -19.58 -17.80
CA PRO A 73 2.86 -19.43 -18.09
C PRO A 73 1.98 -19.98 -16.97
N GLY A 74 0.96 -19.22 -16.58
CA GLY A 74 0.06 -19.60 -15.48
C GLY A 74 0.59 -19.32 -14.08
N THR A 75 1.69 -18.57 -13.95
CA THR A 75 2.15 -18.05 -12.65
C THR A 75 1.11 -17.10 -12.07
N THR A 76 0.64 -17.40 -10.87
CA THR A 76 -0.32 -16.58 -10.12
C THR A 76 0.34 -15.75 -9.03
N ARG A 77 1.57 -16.12 -8.65
CA ARG A 77 2.38 -15.40 -7.66
C ARG A 77 3.85 -15.70 -7.87
N VAL A 78 4.68 -14.67 -7.70
CA VAL A 78 6.13 -14.79 -7.51
C VAL A 78 6.45 -14.18 -6.16
N SER A 79 7.23 -14.86 -5.32
CA SER A 79 7.79 -14.27 -4.11
C SER A 79 9.29 -14.48 -4.06
N MET A 80 10.04 -13.46 -3.65
CA MET A 80 11.49 -13.51 -3.66
C MET A 80 12.06 -12.90 -2.37
N THR A 81 12.98 -13.64 -1.77
CA THR A 81 13.85 -13.21 -0.66
C THR A 81 15.31 -13.43 -1.06
N GLU A 82 16.26 -12.95 -0.25
CA GLU A 82 17.69 -13.23 -0.49
C GLU A 82 17.98 -14.73 -0.60
N TRP A 83 17.16 -15.56 0.03
CA TRP A 83 17.40 -17.00 0.17
C TRP A 83 16.60 -17.82 -0.84
N HIS A 84 15.34 -17.47 -1.07
CA HIS A 84 14.44 -18.27 -1.89
C HIS A 84 13.63 -17.43 -2.88
N ALA A 85 13.48 -17.96 -4.09
CA ALA A 85 12.55 -17.48 -5.10
C ALA A 85 11.47 -18.55 -5.32
N CYS A 86 10.23 -18.22 -4.99
CA CYS A 86 9.08 -19.10 -5.11
C CYS A 86 8.14 -18.63 -6.21
N ARG A 87 7.58 -19.58 -6.96
CA ARG A 87 6.56 -19.34 -7.98
C ARG A 87 5.35 -20.22 -7.69
N SER A 88 4.16 -19.64 -7.73
CA SER A 88 2.91 -20.39 -7.62
C SER A 88 2.29 -20.59 -8.99
N VAL A 89 2.03 -21.83 -9.38
CA VAL A 89 1.40 -22.21 -10.65
C VAL A 89 0.30 -23.23 -10.35
N GLY A 90 -0.94 -22.93 -10.75
CA GLY A 90 -2.07 -23.85 -10.53
C GLY A 90 -2.32 -24.21 -9.05
N GLY A 91 -1.98 -23.30 -8.13
CA GLY A 91 -2.13 -23.52 -6.68
C GLY A 91 -0.97 -24.28 -6.02
N ALA A 92 0.01 -24.77 -6.78
CA ALA A 92 1.23 -25.35 -6.24
C ALA A 92 2.34 -24.30 -6.19
N GLU A 93 3.04 -24.20 -5.06
CA GLU A 93 4.23 -23.37 -4.91
C GLU A 93 5.50 -24.19 -5.14
N ARG A 94 6.40 -23.67 -5.98
CA ARG A 94 7.74 -24.21 -6.19
C ARG A 94 8.77 -23.16 -5.81
N CYS A 95 9.55 -23.46 -4.78
CA CYS A 95 10.66 -22.63 -4.33
C CYS A 95 11.99 -23.21 -4.81
N GLU A 96 12.86 -22.31 -5.24
CA GLU A 96 14.26 -22.60 -5.60
C GLU A 96 15.14 -21.60 -4.87
N ASP A 97 16.42 -21.92 -4.69
CA ASP A 97 17.37 -20.97 -4.13
C ASP A 97 17.45 -19.74 -5.03
N THR A 98 17.47 -18.56 -4.41
CA THR A 98 17.63 -17.30 -5.14
C THR A 98 18.98 -17.30 -5.86
N SER A 99 18.97 -16.98 -7.15
CA SER A 99 20.21 -16.93 -7.94
C SER A 99 21.20 -15.92 -7.33
N PRO A 100 22.53 -16.12 -7.44
CA PRO A 100 23.49 -15.18 -6.87
C PRO A 100 23.31 -13.73 -7.33
N ALA A 101 22.91 -13.54 -8.58
CA ALA A 101 22.60 -12.22 -9.15
C ALA A 101 21.33 -11.61 -8.52
N ASP A 102 20.28 -12.42 -8.32
CA ASP A 102 19.05 -11.96 -7.68
C ASP A 102 19.26 -11.66 -6.18
N ALA A 103 20.05 -12.49 -5.50
CA ALA A 103 20.43 -12.26 -4.10
C ALA A 103 21.23 -10.96 -3.95
N GLN A 104 22.16 -10.67 -4.87
CA GLN A 104 22.89 -9.40 -4.88
C GLN A 104 21.95 -8.20 -5.08
N ARG A 105 20.94 -8.31 -5.96
CA ARG A 105 19.93 -7.25 -6.14
C ARG A 105 19.13 -7.01 -4.86
N LEU A 106 18.73 -8.08 -4.17
CA LEU A 106 17.95 -7.98 -2.94
C LEU A 106 18.74 -7.39 -1.77
N ARG A 107 20.04 -7.70 -1.67
CA ARG A 107 20.94 -7.07 -0.70
C ARG A 107 21.14 -5.56 -0.92
N ALA A 108 20.87 -5.06 -2.13
CA ALA A 108 20.90 -3.63 -2.41
C ALA A 108 19.62 -2.91 -1.96
N LEU A 109 18.59 -3.65 -1.58
CA LEU A 109 17.42 -3.11 -0.89
C LEU A 109 17.71 -3.00 0.61
N ARG A 110 16.86 -2.27 1.33
CA ARG A 110 16.91 -2.25 2.80
C ARG A 110 16.86 -3.67 3.37
N GLU A 111 17.58 -3.89 4.47
CA GLU A 111 17.58 -5.18 5.17
C GLU A 111 16.14 -5.63 5.46
N GLU A 112 15.86 -6.90 5.15
CA GLU A 112 14.58 -7.59 5.32
C GLU A 112 13.43 -7.19 4.38
N VAL A 113 13.73 -6.82 3.12
CA VAL A 113 12.69 -6.70 2.09
C VAL A 113 12.40 -8.04 1.43
N ALA A 114 11.14 -8.44 1.41
CA ALA A 114 10.67 -9.47 0.50
C ALA A 114 9.81 -8.85 -0.59
N ILE A 115 9.78 -9.51 -1.73
CA ILE A 115 9.11 -9.01 -2.93
C ILE A 115 8.07 -10.02 -3.36
N TRP A 116 6.85 -9.55 -3.65
CA TRP A 116 5.76 -10.35 -4.17
C TRP A 116 5.20 -9.73 -5.44
N GLN A 117 4.92 -10.54 -6.45
CA GLN A 117 3.87 -10.24 -7.40
C GLN A 117 2.62 -11.00 -6.94
N ALA A 118 1.55 -10.26 -6.64
CA ALA A 118 0.29 -10.85 -6.22
C ALA A 118 -0.53 -11.34 -7.43
N LYS A 119 -1.79 -11.75 -7.20
CA LYS A 119 -2.78 -12.12 -8.24
C LYS A 119 -3.05 -10.99 -9.26
N ASP A 120 -2.54 -9.79 -8.99
CA ASP A 120 -2.51 -8.64 -9.88
C ASP A 120 -1.22 -8.69 -10.71
N ALA A 121 -1.32 -9.23 -11.92
CA ALA A 121 -0.15 -9.60 -12.74
C ALA A 121 0.80 -8.44 -13.05
N ASP A 122 0.33 -7.20 -12.95
CA ASP A 122 1.02 -5.95 -13.25
C ASP A 122 1.48 -5.17 -12.02
N ARG A 123 1.39 -5.77 -10.82
CA ARG A 123 1.79 -5.12 -9.56
C ARG A 123 2.84 -5.93 -8.81
N VAL A 124 3.84 -5.22 -8.31
CA VAL A 124 4.89 -5.77 -7.45
C VAL A 124 4.85 -5.06 -6.10
N PHE A 125 5.00 -5.83 -5.03
CA PHE A 125 4.89 -5.38 -3.65
C PHE A 125 6.17 -5.71 -2.91
N PHE A 126 6.69 -4.74 -2.18
CA PHE A 126 7.83 -4.87 -1.32
C PHE A 126 7.33 -4.74 0.12
N ARG A 127 7.55 -5.78 0.93
CA ARG A 127 7.26 -5.76 2.37
C ARG A 127 8.56 -5.53 3.11
N PHE A 128 8.50 -4.65 4.08
CA PHE A 128 9.58 -4.41 5.02
C PHE A 128 9.33 -5.30 6.26
N TYR A 129 10.09 -6.38 6.40
CA TYR A 129 10.10 -7.22 7.61
C TYR A 129 10.87 -6.52 8.75
N GLY A 130 10.72 -7.02 9.98
CA GLY A 130 11.42 -6.49 11.16
C GLY A 130 10.78 -5.26 11.80
N GLU A 131 9.77 -4.66 11.16
CA GLU A 131 9.03 -3.55 11.74
C GLU A 131 7.80 -4.07 12.48
N ASP A 132 7.69 -3.76 13.78
CA ASP A 132 6.51 -4.07 14.60
C ASP A 132 5.22 -3.68 13.86
N SER A 133 4.19 -4.52 14.01
CA SER A 133 2.87 -4.32 13.38
C SER A 133 2.37 -2.89 13.62
N PRO A 134 1.86 -2.21 12.58
CA PRO A 134 1.29 -2.81 11.38
C PRO A 134 2.12 -2.59 10.09
N THR A 135 2.20 -3.63 9.25
CA THR A 135 3.06 -3.68 8.05
C THR A 135 2.72 -2.58 7.03
N VAL A 136 3.74 -1.91 6.51
CA VAL A 136 3.66 -0.99 5.37
C VAL A 136 4.23 -1.67 4.14
N TRP A 137 3.61 -1.42 2.99
CA TRP A 137 4.00 -2.00 1.71
C TRP A 137 4.42 -0.88 0.76
N LEU A 138 5.44 -1.15 -0.05
CA LEU A 138 5.72 -0.33 -1.22
C LEU A 138 5.22 -1.08 -2.46
N MET A 139 4.36 -0.45 -3.24
CA MET A 139 3.77 -1.00 -4.45
C MET A 139 4.35 -0.32 -5.68
N TYR A 140 4.77 -1.13 -6.65
CA TYR A 140 5.08 -0.74 -8.02
C TYR A 140 3.98 -1.21 -8.95
N SER A 141 3.55 -0.35 -9.88
CA SER A 141 2.76 -0.76 -11.03
C SER A 141 3.03 0.14 -12.23
N ALA A 142 3.31 -0.47 -13.38
CA ALA A 142 3.53 0.27 -14.63
C ALA A 142 2.23 0.71 -15.32
N SER A 143 1.10 0.07 -14.98
CA SER A 143 -0.20 0.24 -15.66
C SER A 143 -1.31 0.77 -14.76
N ASP A 144 -1.09 0.84 -13.45
CA ASP A 144 -2.10 1.32 -12.52
C ASP A 144 -2.36 2.82 -12.70
N ARG A 145 -3.61 3.14 -13.05
CA ARG A 145 -4.07 4.53 -13.18
C ARG A 145 -4.85 5.02 -11.97
N ASP A 146 -5.20 4.13 -11.04
CA ASP A 146 -5.92 4.46 -9.81
C ASP A 146 -5.47 3.58 -8.63
N PRO A 147 -4.26 3.84 -8.07
CA PRO A 147 -3.79 3.15 -6.87
C PRO A 147 -4.72 3.37 -5.67
N GLY A 148 -5.54 4.43 -5.70
CA GLY A 148 -6.55 4.72 -4.68
C GLY A 148 -7.71 3.73 -4.68
N ALA A 149 -8.27 3.43 -5.85
CA ALA A 149 -9.30 2.39 -5.99
C ALA A 149 -8.75 1.02 -5.57
N PHE A 150 -7.55 0.67 -6.03
CA PHE A 150 -6.90 -0.57 -5.63
C PHE A 150 -6.73 -0.67 -4.11
N ALA A 151 -6.21 0.38 -3.47
CA ALA A 151 -5.98 0.40 -2.03
C ALA A 151 -7.29 0.16 -1.24
N ARG A 152 -8.39 0.82 -1.63
CA ARG A 152 -9.71 0.63 -1.01
C ARG A 152 -10.26 -0.77 -1.23
N ASP A 153 -10.21 -1.27 -2.47
CA ASP A 153 -10.74 -2.59 -2.83
C ASP A 153 -10.00 -3.71 -2.08
N ARG A 154 -8.70 -3.55 -1.89
CA ARG A 154 -7.87 -4.51 -1.14
C ARG A 154 -7.85 -4.29 0.36
N GLY A 155 -8.40 -3.18 0.85
CA GLY A 155 -8.65 -2.94 2.29
C GLY A 155 -7.48 -2.30 3.02
N PHE A 156 -6.58 -1.65 2.28
CA PHE A 156 -5.53 -0.82 2.86
C PHE A 156 -6.15 0.41 3.52
N ARG A 157 -5.78 0.67 4.77
CA ARG A 157 -6.32 1.81 5.55
C ARG A 157 -5.76 3.16 5.16
N SER A 158 -4.67 3.16 4.41
CA SER A 158 -4.05 4.39 3.93
C SER A 158 -3.18 4.11 2.73
N LEU A 159 -2.85 5.16 1.98
CA LEU A 159 -1.90 5.12 0.89
C LEU A 159 -1.23 6.46 0.71
N ARG A 160 -0.05 6.49 0.10
CA ARG A 160 0.60 7.70 -0.38
C ARG A 160 1.16 7.44 -1.76
N ILE A 161 0.65 8.18 -2.73
CA ILE A 161 1.17 8.16 -4.09
C ILE A 161 2.49 8.92 -4.08
N ILE A 162 3.57 8.27 -4.49
CA ILE A 162 4.89 8.88 -4.60
C ILE A 162 5.01 9.51 -5.99
N ASP A 163 4.69 8.74 -7.01
CA ASP A 163 4.66 9.14 -8.42
C ASP A 163 3.68 8.25 -9.19
N GLU A 164 3.73 8.33 -10.53
CA GLU A 164 2.87 7.58 -11.44
C GLU A 164 3.02 6.05 -11.38
N TYR A 165 4.10 5.52 -10.80
CA TYR A 165 4.35 4.07 -10.71
C TYR A 165 4.41 3.54 -9.27
N TRP A 166 4.77 4.40 -8.31
CA TRP A 166 5.08 3.97 -6.94
C TRP A 166 4.10 4.53 -5.92
N THR A 167 3.63 3.65 -5.04
CA THR A 167 2.69 3.99 -3.97
C THR A 167 3.12 3.29 -2.69
N VAL A 168 3.16 4.01 -1.57
CA VAL A 168 3.23 3.41 -0.24
C VAL A 168 1.81 3.05 0.19
N LEU A 169 1.57 1.80 0.55
CA LEU A 169 0.31 1.33 1.09
C LEU A 169 0.48 1.09 2.59
N GLY A 170 -0.49 1.58 3.36
CA GLY A 170 -0.53 1.35 4.79
C GLY A 170 -0.88 -0.09 5.13
N PRO A 171 -1.27 -0.35 6.38
CA PRO A 171 -1.63 -1.70 6.78
C PRO A 171 -3.02 -2.11 6.32
N ILE A 172 -3.14 -3.42 6.09
CA ILE A 172 -4.42 -4.14 6.11
C ILE A 172 -4.64 -4.58 7.57
N PRO A 173 -5.66 -4.09 8.28
CA PRO A 173 -5.84 -4.33 9.73
C PRO A 173 -6.30 -5.75 10.08
N ASP A 174 -6.84 -6.44 9.09
CA ASP A 174 -7.30 -7.81 9.22
C ASP A 174 -6.18 -8.73 8.75
N ASP A 175 -5.49 -9.36 9.69
CA ASP A 175 -4.38 -10.28 9.41
C ASP A 175 -4.80 -11.45 8.53
N ALA A 176 -6.06 -11.91 8.60
CA ALA A 176 -6.55 -12.97 7.73
C ALA A 176 -6.68 -12.48 6.29
N ARG A 177 -7.16 -11.24 6.11
CA ARG A 177 -7.23 -10.57 4.81
C ARG A 177 -5.84 -10.26 4.24
N ASP A 178 -4.92 -9.75 5.07
CA ASP A 178 -3.52 -9.52 4.68
C ASP A 178 -2.90 -10.84 4.22
N ARG A 179 -2.98 -11.90 5.04
CA ARG A 179 -2.48 -13.23 4.63
C ARG A 179 -3.14 -13.76 3.36
N ALA A 180 -4.44 -13.58 3.17
CA ALA A 180 -5.13 -14.04 1.97
C ALA A 180 -4.65 -13.33 0.69
N GLN A 181 -4.18 -12.08 0.81
CA GLN A 181 -3.61 -11.34 -0.31
C GLN A 181 -2.25 -11.89 -0.76
N TRP A 182 -1.47 -12.45 0.17
CA TRP A 182 -0.08 -12.89 -0.10
C TRP A 182 0.10 -14.41 -0.21
N ASN A 183 -0.73 -15.20 0.47
CA ASN A 183 -0.57 -16.66 0.61
C ASN A 183 -1.67 -17.48 -0.08
N GLY A 184 -2.62 -16.82 -0.73
CA GLY A 184 -3.83 -17.47 -1.24
C GLY A 184 -3.67 -18.20 -2.56
#